data_AF-A0A849EJ37-F1
#
_entry.id   AF-A0A849EJ37-F1
#
_cell.length_a   1.000
_cell.length_b   1.000
_cell.length_c   1.000
_cell.angle_alpha   90.00
_cell.angle_beta   90.00
_cell.angle_gamma   90.00
#
_symmetry.space_group_name_H-M   'P 1'
#
loop_
_entity.id
_entity.type
_entity.pdbx_description
1 polymer ?
#
loop_
_entity_poly.entity_id
_entity_poly.type
_entity_poly.pdbx_seq_one_letter_code
_entity_poly.pdbx_strand_id
1 'polypeptide(L)'
;MKLDYKKINTLGELKKAGYTSTGIKDELRNNLRRSIKEGKDSFFGVWGYEDSVIPELERAILSRHNINLLGLRGQAKTRLARLMVHLLDEYIPVVEGSEINDDPLKPISRYSKQL
;
A
#
# COMPACT_ATOMS: atom_id res chain seq x y z
N MET A 1 6.46 -0.85 12.21
CA MET A 1 5.87 -1.12 13.53
C MET A 1 4.64 -1.98 13.27
N LYS A 2 4.62 -3.24 13.70
CA LYS A 2 3.43 -4.07 13.52
C LYS A 2 2.44 -3.70 14.62
N LEU A 3 1.37 -3.01 14.26
CA LEU A 3 0.23 -2.79 15.13
C LEU A 3 -0.39 -4.16 15.46
N ASP A 4 -0.68 -4.43 16.74
CA ASP A 4 -1.48 -5.58 17.13
C ASP A 4 -2.96 -5.27 16.88
N TYR A 5 -3.34 -5.33 15.61
CA TYR A 5 -4.65 -4.92 15.10
C TYR A 5 -5.82 -5.68 15.73
N LYS A 6 -5.59 -6.83 16.37
CA LYS A 6 -6.63 -7.60 17.09
C LYS A 6 -6.99 -7.02 18.45
N LYS A 7 -6.15 -6.15 19.01
CA LYS A 7 -6.35 -5.55 20.34
C LYS A 7 -6.81 -4.10 20.30
N ILE A 8 -6.87 -3.50 19.11
CA ILE A 8 -7.23 -2.09 18.92
C ILE A 8 -8.63 -2.04 18.35
N ASN A 9 -9.60 -1.68 19.18
CA ASN A 9 -11.00 -1.61 18.78
C ASN A 9 -11.57 -0.19 18.85
N THR A 10 -10.82 0.75 19.45
CA THR A 10 -11.27 2.13 19.63
C THR A 10 -10.33 3.14 18.98
N LEU A 11 -10.88 4.30 18.60
CA LEU A 11 -10.09 5.42 18.09
C LEU A 11 -9.01 5.89 19.09
N GLY A 12 -9.32 5.84 20.38
CA GLY A 12 -8.38 6.21 21.45
C GLY A 12 -7.18 5.27 21.51
N GLU A 13 -7.41 3.96 21.42
CA GLU A 13 -6.33 2.96 21.34
C GLU A 13 -5.52 3.10 20.05
N LEU A 14 -6.19 3.34 18.92
CA LEU A 14 -5.53 3.52 17.63
C LEU A 14 -4.56 4.72 17.64
N LYS A 15 -4.98 5.84 18.24
CA LYS A 15 -4.12 7.01 18.46
C LYS A 15 -2.95 6.72 19.40
N LYS A 16 -3.20 6.01 20.52
CA LYS A 16 -2.15 5.61 21.46
C LYS A 16 -1.13 4.66 20.82
N ALA A 17 -1.56 3.81 19.90
CA ALA A 17 -0.70 2.91 19.15
C ALA A 17 0.10 3.63 18.04
N GLY A 18 -0.12 4.93 17.83
CA GLY A 18 0.64 5.74 16.89
C GLY A 18 0.31 5.48 15.43
N TYR A 19 -0.88 4.95 15.12
CA TYR A 19 -1.31 4.79 13.74
C TYR A 19 -1.46 6.15 13.06
N THR A 20 -0.94 6.25 11.84
CA THR A 20 -1.07 7.43 10.99
C THR A 20 -1.55 6.99 9.62
N SER A 21 -2.64 7.58 9.16
CA SER A 21 -3.11 7.36 7.79
C SER A 21 -2.13 7.94 6.79
N THR A 22 -1.71 7.10 5.85
CA THR A 22 -0.79 7.44 4.77
C THR A 22 -1.46 7.26 3.42
N GLY A 23 -1.16 8.14 2.47
CA GLY A 23 -1.64 7.95 1.10
C GLY A 23 -0.94 6.75 0.44
N ILE A 24 -1.65 6.08 -0.47
CA ILE A 24 -1.18 4.89 -1.19
C ILE A 24 0.21 5.10 -1.82
N LYS A 25 0.45 6.26 -2.44
CA LYS A 25 1.76 6.56 -3.05
C LYS A 25 2.91 6.65 -2.04
N ASP A 26 2.62 7.14 -0.83
CA ASP A 26 3.62 7.25 0.23
C ASP A 26 3.89 5.91 0.88
N GLU A 27 2.85 5.12 1.08
CA GLU A 27 2.94 3.76 1.57
C GLU A 27 3.78 2.89 0.64
N LEU A 28 3.43 2.84 -0.66
CA LEU A 28 4.20 2.11 -1.68
C LEU A 28 5.67 2.53 -1.69
N ARG A 29 5.95 3.84 -1.65
CA ARG A 29 7.32 4.37 -1.62
C ARG A 29 8.10 3.94 -0.38
N ASN A 30 7.49 4.06 0.79
CA ASN A 30 8.15 3.75 2.06
C ASN A 30 8.38 2.26 2.23
N ASN A 31 7.40 1.44 1.84
CA ASN A 31 7.50 -0.01 1.89
C ASN A 31 8.51 -0.53 0.86
N LEU A 32 8.53 0.01 -0.37
CA LEU A 32 9.56 -0.34 -1.36
C LEU A 32 10.97 0.01 -0.87
N ARG A 33 11.16 1.21 -0.29
CA ARG A 33 12.46 1.59 0.33
C ARG A 33 12.90 0.61 1.40
N ARG A 34 11.97 0.13 2.21
CA ARG A 34 12.24 -0.87 3.25
C ARG A 34 12.62 -2.21 2.63
N SER A 35 11.85 -2.70 1.64
CA SER A 35 12.14 -3.94 0.93
C SER A 35 13.52 -3.94 0.29
N ILE A 36 13.88 -2.86 -0.41
CA ILE A 36 15.21 -2.69 -1.02
C ILE A 36 16.31 -2.72 0.05
N LYS A 37 16.12 -2.00 1.17
CA LYS A 37 17.10 -1.99 2.28
C LYS A 37 17.28 -3.38 2.91
N GLU A 38 16.21 -4.17 2.97
CA GLU A 38 16.21 -5.54 3.49
C GLU A 38 16.66 -6.59 2.46
N GLY A 39 16.95 -6.20 1.22
CA GLY A 39 17.29 -7.12 0.12
C GLY A 39 16.14 -8.04 -0.28
N LYS A 40 14.89 -7.64 -0.01
CA LYS A 40 13.70 -8.41 -0.38
C LYS A 40 13.25 -8.03 -1.78
N ASP A 41 13.09 -9.05 -2.62
CA ASP A 41 12.52 -8.88 -3.96
C ASP A 41 11.04 -8.52 -3.85
N SER A 42 10.66 -7.36 -4.40
CA SER A 42 9.28 -6.86 -4.38
C SER A 42 8.43 -7.40 -5.53
N PHE A 43 9.06 -7.97 -6.57
CA PHE A 43 8.39 -8.41 -7.79
C PHE A 43 8.70 -9.87 -8.13
N PHE A 44 8.62 -10.73 -7.12
CA PHE A 44 8.98 -12.13 -7.23
C PHE A 44 8.34 -12.88 -8.40
N GLY A 45 9.20 -13.62 -9.10
CA GLY A 45 8.85 -14.58 -10.14
C GLY A 45 8.57 -13.98 -11.51
N VAL A 46 8.74 -12.66 -11.71
CA VAL A 46 8.71 -12.04 -13.04
C VAL A 46 10.10 -12.16 -13.67
N TRP A 47 10.28 -13.20 -14.48
CA TRP A 47 11.56 -13.51 -15.12
C TRP A 47 11.80 -12.66 -16.37
N GLY A 48 13.03 -12.18 -16.52
CA GLY A 48 13.52 -11.45 -17.71
C GLY A 48 13.30 -9.93 -17.66
N TYR A 49 12.74 -9.40 -16.57
CA TYR A 49 12.47 -7.96 -16.37
C TYR A 49 13.34 -7.33 -15.28
N GLU A 50 14.24 -8.10 -14.68
CA GLU A 50 15.14 -7.71 -13.59
C GLU A 50 16.03 -6.53 -13.97
N ASP A 51 16.49 -6.51 -15.23
CA ASP A 51 17.40 -5.47 -15.74
C ASP A 51 16.70 -4.40 -16.59
N SER A 52 15.37 -4.45 -16.75
CA SER A 52 14.61 -3.51 -17.61
C SER A 52 13.41 -2.88 -16.90
N VAL A 53 12.28 -3.60 -16.86
CA VAL A 53 10.99 -3.06 -16.41
C VAL A 53 10.95 -2.86 -14.89
N ILE A 54 11.51 -3.80 -14.12
CA ILE A 54 11.46 -3.74 -12.65
C ILE A 54 12.20 -2.49 -12.12
N PRO A 55 13.44 -2.20 -12.54
CA PRO A 55 14.15 -0.99 -12.10
C PRO A 55 13.40 0.31 -12.45
N GLU A 56 12.76 0.38 -13.62
CA GLU A 56 11.96 1.56 -14.01
C GLU A 56 10.71 1.70 -13.14
N LEU A 57 10.02 0.60 -12.87
CA LEU A 57 8.85 0.57 -12.01
C LEU A 57 9.20 1.01 -10.58
N GLU A 58 10.30 0.51 -10.02
CA GLU A 58 10.80 0.91 -8.71
C GLU A 58 11.11 2.41 -8.66
N ARG A 59 11.83 2.94 -9.66
CA ARG A 59 12.11 4.38 -9.75
C ARG A 59 10.84 5.21 -9.83
N ALA A 60 9.83 4.77 -10.59
CA ALA A 60 8.56 5.47 -10.70
C ALA A 60 7.80 5.51 -9.36
N ILE A 61 7.78 4.40 -8.62
CA ILE A 61 7.20 4.33 -7.26
C ILE A 61 7.96 5.26 -6.30
N LEU A 62 9.29 5.19 -6.30
CA LEU A 62 10.15 6.02 -5.45
C LEU A 62 9.97 7.52 -5.70
N SER A 63 9.58 7.88 -6.93
CA SER A 63 9.33 9.25 -7.39
C SER A 63 7.85 9.66 -7.32
N ARG A 64 6.96 8.77 -6.82
CA ARG A 64 5.51 8.99 -6.70
C ARG A 64 4.80 9.28 -8.04
N HIS A 65 5.36 8.80 -9.14
CA HIS A 65 4.76 8.97 -10.47
C HIS A 65 3.52 8.10 -10.66
N ASN A 66 2.66 8.52 -11.57
CA ASN A 66 1.60 7.66 -12.09
C ASN A 66 2.24 6.67 -13.06
N ILE A 67 1.82 5.40 -13.02
CA ILE A 67 2.40 4.32 -13.83
C ILE A 67 1.33 3.83 -14.79
N ASN A 68 1.70 3.69 -16.06
CA ASN A 68 0.90 3.04 -17.08
C ASN A 68 1.70 1.87 -17.67
N LEU A 69 1.16 0.65 -17.56
CA LEU A 69 1.82 -0.55 -18.08
C LEU A 69 1.33 -0.82 -19.51
N LEU A 70 2.22 -0.66 -20.49
CA LEU A 70 1.94 -0.89 -21.92
C LEU A 70 2.76 -2.07 -22.46
N GLY A 71 2.21 -2.79 -23.44
CA GLY A 71 2.88 -3.94 -24.05
C GLY A 71 1.91 -4.93 -24.70
N LEU A 72 2.44 -5.92 -25.40
CA LEU A 72 1.66 -6.95 -26.09
C LEU A 72 0.98 -7.93 -25.11
N ARG A 73 0.00 -8.69 -25.61
CA ARG A 73 -0.69 -9.72 -24.81
C ARG A 73 0.33 -10.74 -24.27
N GLY A 74 0.20 -11.11 -23.00
CA GLY A 74 1.09 -12.10 -22.35
C GLY A 74 2.37 -11.53 -21.72
N GLN A 75 2.68 -10.24 -21.89
CA GLN A 75 3.89 -9.61 -21.34
C GLN A 75 3.79 -9.20 -19.85
N ALA A 76 3.19 -10.05 -19.01
CA ALA A 76 3.16 -9.89 -17.55
C ALA A 76 2.60 -8.57 -16.94
N LYS A 77 2.03 -7.63 -17.70
CA LYS A 77 1.47 -6.35 -17.19
C LYS A 77 0.55 -6.51 -15.98
N THR A 78 -0.46 -7.36 -16.10
CA THR A 78 -1.42 -7.64 -15.03
C THR A 78 -0.74 -8.28 -13.81
N ARG A 79 0.32 -9.06 -14.04
CA ARG A 79 1.07 -9.69 -12.97
C ARG A 79 1.89 -8.69 -12.19
N LEU A 80 2.61 -7.79 -12.86
CA LEU A 80 3.32 -6.68 -12.22
C LEU A 80 2.38 -5.83 -11.36
N ALA A 81 1.22 -5.44 -11.91
CA ALA A 81 0.23 -4.67 -11.17
C ALA A 81 -0.27 -5.40 -9.90
N ARG A 82 -0.45 -6.72 -9.96
CA ARG A 82 -0.85 -7.51 -8.78
C ARG A 82 0.26 -7.63 -7.75
N LEU A 83 1.51 -7.72 -8.17
CA LEU A 83 2.66 -7.79 -7.26
C LEU A 83 2.85 -6.48 -6.47
N MET A 84 2.44 -5.34 -7.02
CA MET A 84 2.47 -4.06 -6.29
C MET A 84 1.65 -4.08 -4.99
N VAL A 85 0.64 -4.96 -4.88
CA VAL A 85 -0.15 -5.11 -3.65
C VAL A 85 0.72 -5.62 -2.49
N HIS A 86 1.80 -6.35 -2.75
CA HIS A 86 2.74 -6.79 -1.70
C HIS A 86 3.55 -5.65 -1.07
N LEU A 87 3.51 -4.45 -1.67
CA LEU A 87 4.09 -3.25 -1.11
C LEU A 87 3.08 -2.45 -0.26
N LEU A 88 1.83 -2.90 -0.16
CA LEU A 88 0.80 -2.31 0.70
C LEU A 88 0.65 -3.14 1.98
N ASP A 89 0.18 -2.48 3.03
CA ASP A 89 -0.14 -3.09 4.30
C ASP A 89 -1.35 -4.03 4.13
N GLU A 90 -1.26 -5.22 4.73
CA GLU A 90 -2.29 -6.25 4.63
C GLU A 90 -3.61 -5.84 5.30
N TYR A 91 -3.53 -5.00 6.32
CA TYR A 91 -4.67 -4.56 7.12
C TYR A 91 -4.63 -3.06 7.34
N ILE A 92 -5.79 -2.42 7.20
CA ILE A 92 -6.00 -0.99 7.45
C ILE A 92 -7.23 -0.87 8.36
N PRO A 93 -7.19 -0.04 9.42
CA PRO A 93 -8.33 0.18 10.29
C PRO A 93 -9.42 0.96 9.54
N VAL A 94 -10.68 0.58 9.76
CA VAL A 94 -11.86 1.22 9.16
C VAL A 94 -12.91 1.50 10.23
N VAL A 95 -13.77 2.49 9.99
CA VAL A 95 -14.91 2.77 10.87
C VAL A 95 -16.03 1.77 10.58
N GLU A 96 -16.35 0.92 11.56
CA GLU A 96 -17.47 -0.02 11.48
C GLU A 96 -18.79 0.73 11.30
N GLY A 97 -19.67 0.22 10.43
CA GLY A 97 -20.99 0.80 10.15
C GLY A 97 -20.99 1.96 9.16
N SER A 98 -19.82 2.43 8.71
CA SER A 98 -19.78 3.41 7.62
C SER A 98 -20.20 2.79 6.28
N GLU A 99 -20.88 3.59 5.45
CA GLU A 99 -21.25 3.23 4.08
C GLU A 99 -20.04 2.99 3.18
N ILE A 100 -18.88 3.53 3.57
CA ILE A 100 -17.59 3.33 2.90
C ILE A 100 -16.54 2.91 3.93
N ASN A 101 -15.42 2.34 3.48
CA ASN A 101 -14.29 2.01 4.34
C ASN A 101 -13.56 3.30 4.78
N ASP A 102 -14.19 4.06 5.68
CA ASP A 102 -13.68 5.34 6.16
C ASP A 102 -12.44 5.15 7.02
N ASP A 103 -11.49 6.07 6.81
CA ASP A 103 -10.35 6.24 7.70
C ASP A 103 -10.81 6.80 9.06
N PRO A 104 -10.57 6.08 10.18
CA PRO A 104 -10.96 6.54 11.51
C PRO A 104 -10.33 7.87 11.93
N LEU A 105 -9.21 8.27 11.33
CA LEU A 105 -8.52 9.54 11.60
C LEU A 105 -8.96 10.67 10.67
N LYS A 106 -9.45 10.34 9.47
CA LYS A 106 -9.87 11.30 8.44
C LYS A 106 -11.14 10.82 7.72
N PRO A 107 -12.29 10.75 8.42
CA PRO A 107 -13.51 10.25 7.83
C PRO A 107 -14.02 11.18 6.73
N ILE A 108 -14.62 10.62 5.69
CA ILE A 108 -15.24 11.31 4.57
C ILE A 108 -16.76 11.22 4.68
N SER A 109 -17.31 10.05 5.01
CA SER A 109 -18.76 9.86 5.11
C SER A 109 -19.38 10.73 6.21
N ARG A 110 -20.67 10.99 6.06
CA ARG A 110 -21.43 11.72 7.07
C ARG A 110 -21.58 10.91 8.35
N TYR A 111 -21.79 9.60 8.24
CA TYR A 111 -21.91 8.69 9.37
C TYR A 111 -20.68 8.78 10.28
N SER A 112 -19.48 8.57 9.72
CA SER A 112 -18.24 8.57 10.50
C SER A 112 -17.85 9.94 11.06
N LYS A 113 -18.30 11.04 10.44
CA LYS A 113 -18.06 12.40 10.96
C LYS A 113 -18.97 12.77 12.13
N GLN A 114 -20.09 12.05 12.32
CA GLN A 114 -21.09 12.35 13.34
C GLN A 114 -21.01 11.43 14.57
N LEU A 115 -20.11 10.44 14.55
CA LEU A 115 -19.69 9.64 15.70
C LEU A 115 -18.76 10.45 16.61
#